data_AF-A0A1C0YJA9-F1
#
_entry.id   AF-A0A1C0YJA9-F1
#
_cell.length_a   1.000
_cell.length_b   1.000
_cell.length_c   1.000
_cell.angle_alpha   90.00
_cell.angle_beta   90.00
_cell.angle_gamma   90.00
#
_symmetry.space_group_name_H-M   'P 1'
#
loop_
_entity.id
_entity.type
_entity.pdbx_description
1 polymer ?
#
loop_
_entity_poly.entity_id
_entity_poly.type
_entity_poly.pdbx_seq_one_letter_code
_entity_poly.pdbx_strand_id
1 'polypeptide(L)'
;MQQLYFHPTWERAISDKDRAIIEQLFDDTYEQVDDLIMSPTVRAAINHKGELLVTALVHNFTHHSARFHERSVFVQAGDYAEEHVMTIPELVVAPFTSMPWTFIFPPPAQPIVLQDVLLEIE
;
A
#
# COMPACT_ATOMS: atom_id res chain seq x y z
N MET A 1 18.17 10.01 1.02
CA MET A 1 17.34 9.97 2.25
C MET A 1 15.91 9.74 1.80
N GLN A 2 15.22 8.76 2.37
CA GLN A 2 13.82 8.47 2.03
C GLN A 2 12.92 9.53 2.66
N GLN A 3 11.89 9.98 1.93
CA GLN A 3 10.89 10.92 2.44
C GLN A 3 9.54 10.23 2.62
N LEU A 4 8.87 10.45 3.75
CA LEU A 4 7.45 10.12 3.90
C LEU A 4 6.60 11.26 3.33
N TYR A 5 5.69 10.93 2.41
CA TYR A 5 4.80 11.89 1.76
C TYR A 5 3.35 11.41 1.82
N PHE A 6 2.45 12.31 2.23
CA PHE A 6 1.01 12.07 2.21
C PHE A 6 0.38 12.83 1.04
N HIS A 7 -0.34 12.12 0.17
CA HIS A 7 -1.10 12.77 -0.90
C HIS A 7 -2.13 13.76 -0.29
N PRO A 8 -2.49 14.88 -0.95
CA PRO A 8 -3.43 15.86 -0.40
C PRO A 8 -4.78 15.29 0.05
N THR A 9 -5.25 14.24 -0.62
CA THR A 9 -6.46 13.49 -0.19
C THR A 9 -6.25 12.79 1.15
N TRP A 10 -5.07 12.19 1.37
CA TRP A 10 -4.69 11.58 2.65
C TRP A 10 -4.56 12.62 3.75
N GLU A 11 -3.89 13.75 3.50
CA GLU A 11 -3.73 14.80 4.51
C GLU A 11 -5.06 15.30 5.09
N ARG A 12 -6.11 15.32 4.26
CA ARG A 12 -7.45 15.77 4.67
C ARG A 12 -8.28 14.70 5.38
N ALA A 13 -8.02 13.43 5.10
CA ALA A 13 -8.89 12.32 5.49
C ALA A 13 -8.29 11.43 6.59
N ILE A 14 -6.97 11.46 6.79
CA ILE A 14 -6.29 10.61 7.76
C ILE A 14 -6.52 11.09 9.19
N SER A 15 -6.78 10.15 10.10
CA SER A 15 -6.83 10.44 11.53
C SER A 15 -5.43 10.58 12.12
N ASP A 16 -5.27 11.31 13.22
CA ASP A 16 -3.98 11.44 13.92
C ASP A 16 -3.42 10.07 14.35
N LYS A 17 -4.31 9.14 14.72
CA LYS A 17 -3.93 7.77 15.07
C LYS A 17 -3.34 7.01 13.88
N ASP A 18 -4.01 7.07 12.73
CA ASP A 18 -3.53 6.39 11.52
C ASP A 18 -2.22 7.00 11.02
N ARG A 19 -2.09 8.33 11.14
CA ARG A 19 -0.85 9.04 10.82
C ARG A 19 0.30 8.53 11.67
N ALA A 20 0.12 8.46 12.98
CA ALA A 20 1.16 7.96 13.90
C ALA A 20 1.56 6.50 13.59
N ILE A 21 0.60 5.64 13.21
CA ILE A 21 0.90 4.26 12.79
C ILE A 21 1.76 4.25 11.52
N ILE A 22 1.45 5.09 10.53
CA ILE A 22 2.20 5.15 9.27
C ILE A 22 3.59 5.74 9.49
N GLU A 23 3.72 6.76 10.33
CA GLU A 23 5.02 7.35 10.70
C GLU A 23 5.90 6.33 11.42
N GLN A 24 5.34 5.58 12.38
CA GLN A 24 6.06 4.50 13.04
C GLN A 24 6.45 3.39 12.07
N LEU A 25 5.52 2.95 11.21
CA LEU A 25 5.81 1.93 10.20
C LEU A 25 6.92 2.40 9.26
N PHE A 26 6.88 3.65 8.82
CA PHE A 26 7.92 4.25 8.00
C PHE A 26 9.28 4.16 8.69
N ASP A 27 9.38 4.49 9.97
CA ASP A 27 10.64 4.41 10.72
C ASP A 27 11.11 2.95 10.90
N ASP A 28 10.19 2.01 11.11
CA ASP A 28 10.48 0.59 11.34
C ASP A 28 10.89 -0.16 10.06
N THR A 29 10.33 0.23 8.92
CA THR A 29 10.59 -0.38 7.60
C THR A 29 11.50 0.46 6.73
N TYR A 30 12.05 1.55 7.27
CA TYR A 30 13.12 2.32 6.65
C TYR A 30 14.41 1.50 6.66
N GLU A 31 14.54 0.62 5.67
CA GLU A 31 15.80 0.01 5.30
C GLU A 31 16.17 0.51 3.90
N GLN A 32 17.34 1.15 3.76
CA GLN A 32 17.82 1.53 2.44
C GLN A 32 18.18 0.27 1.66
N VAL A 33 17.22 -0.22 0.89
CA VAL A 33 17.41 -1.29 -0.08
C VAL A 33 17.55 -0.64 -1.46
N ASP A 34 18.63 -0.96 -2.16
CA ASP A 34 18.87 -0.39 -3.48
C ASP A 34 17.88 -0.96 -4.50
N ASP A 35 17.29 -0.05 -5.28
CA ASP A 35 16.49 -0.34 -6.48
C ASP A 35 15.29 -1.27 -6.25
N LEU A 36 14.56 -1.06 -5.15
CA LEU A 36 13.39 -1.87 -4.78
C LEU A 36 12.14 -1.03 -4.50
N ILE A 37 10.97 -1.57 -4.87
CA ILE A 37 9.67 -1.12 -4.37
C ILE A 37 9.23 -2.09 -3.27
N MET A 38 8.87 -1.57 -2.10
CA MET A 38 8.34 -2.35 -0.99
C MET A 38 6.98 -1.80 -0.56
N SER A 39 6.13 -2.67 -0.02
CA SER A 39 4.76 -2.31 0.34
C SER A 39 4.32 -2.92 1.67
N PRO A 40 5.01 -2.61 2.80
CA PRO A 40 4.56 -3.03 4.11
C PRO A 40 3.11 -2.59 4.35
N THR A 41 2.30 -3.55 4.80
CA THR A 41 0.87 -3.36 4.98
C THR A 41 0.61 -2.61 6.30
N VAL A 42 -0.14 -1.53 6.22
CA VAL A 42 -0.57 -0.73 7.37
C VAL A 42 -1.80 -1.36 8.02
N ARG A 43 -2.78 -1.74 7.19
CA ARG A 43 -4.03 -2.38 7.63
C ARG A 43 -4.80 -2.98 6.46
N ALA A 44 -5.73 -3.87 6.79
CA ALA A 44 -6.76 -4.33 5.87
C ALA A 44 -8.15 -4.20 6.48
N ALA A 45 -9.17 -4.02 5.65
CA ALA A 45 -10.58 -3.95 6.05
C ALA A 45 -11.51 -4.41 4.92
N ILE A 46 -12.74 -4.81 5.27
CA ILE A 46 -13.84 -4.98 4.31
C ILE A 46 -14.77 -3.77 4.43
N ASN A 47 -15.07 -3.09 3.32
CA ASN A 47 -16.05 -1.98 3.36
C ASN A 47 -17.50 -2.48 3.28
N HIS A 48 -18.45 -1.54 3.33
CA HIS A 48 -19.88 -1.81 3.22
C HIS A 48 -20.33 -2.46 1.90
N LYS A 49 -19.49 -2.45 0.85
CA LYS A 49 -19.74 -3.12 -0.43
C LYS A 49 -19.15 -4.53 -0.48
N GLY A 50 -18.46 -4.97 0.57
CA GLY A 50 -17.76 -6.25 0.60
C GLY A 50 -16.39 -6.23 -0.07
N GLU A 51 -15.93 -5.07 -0.56
CA GLU A 51 -14.61 -4.94 -1.19
C GLU A 51 -13.51 -5.05 -0.13
N LEU A 52 -12.39 -5.66 -0.49
CA LEU A 52 -11.19 -5.72 0.35
C LEU A 52 -10.37 -4.45 0.13
N LEU A 53 -10.10 -3.74 1.21
CA LEU A 53 -9.25 -2.56 1.24
C LEU A 53 -7.96 -2.91 1.95
N VAL A 54 -6.83 -2.78 1.26
CA VAL A 54 -5.51 -2.95 1.86
C VAL A 54 -4.78 -1.62 1.78
N THR A 55 -4.52 -1.01 2.93
CA THR A 55 -3.65 0.16 3.01
C THR A 55 -2.22 -0.33 3.20
N ALA A 56 -1.33 0.07 2.29
CA ALA A 56 0.09 -0.19 2.39
C ALA A 56 0.89 1.12 2.32
N LEU A 57 2.10 1.11 2.88
CA LEU A 57 3.07 2.17 2.70
C LEU A 57 3.96 1.79 1.52
N VAL A 58 3.75 2.43 0.37
CA VAL A 58 4.53 2.15 -0.85
C VAL A 58 5.86 2.86 -0.74
N HIS A 59 6.92 2.14 -0.40
CA HIS A 59 8.29 2.62 -0.48
C HIS A 59 8.78 2.52 -1.92
N ASN A 60 9.26 3.63 -2.45
CA ASN A 60 10.04 3.66 -3.68
C ASN A 60 11.49 4.00 -3.32
N PHE A 61 12.37 3.01 -3.30
CA PHE A 61 13.81 3.22 -3.08
C PHE A 61 14.60 3.34 -4.39
N THR A 62 13.90 3.40 -5.53
CA THR A 62 14.54 3.51 -6.85
C THR A 62 14.86 4.97 -7.20
N HIS A 63 15.67 5.16 -8.25
CA HIS A 63 15.96 6.47 -8.83
C HIS A 63 14.87 6.99 -9.78
N HIS A 64 13.80 6.22 -9.99
CA HIS A 64 12.72 6.53 -10.92
C HIS A 64 11.39 6.67 -10.19
N SER A 65 10.43 7.38 -10.78
CA SER A 65 9.08 7.43 -10.21
C SER A 65 8.39 6.07 -10.40
N ALA A 66 7.89 5.47 -9.32
CA ALA A 66 7.01 4.32 -9.41
C ALA A 66 5.62 4.78 -9.86
N ARG A 67 5.19 4.29 -11.02
CA ARG A 67 3.86 4.58 -11.60
C ARG A 67 3.03 3.31 -11.62
N PHE A 68 1.75 3.44 -11.28
CA PHE A 68 0.78 2.37 -11.33
C PHE A 68 0.00 2.44 -12.64
N HIS A 69 0.64 1.97 -13.71
CA HIS A 69 0.01 1.77 -15.00
C HIS A 69 0.24 0.32 -15.41
N GLU A 70 -0.84 -0.46 -15.46
CA GLU A 70 -0.80 -1.91 -15.69
C GLU A 70 0.18 -2.64 -14.74
N ARG A 71 0.25 -2.19 -13.48
CA ARG A 71 1.11 -2.79 -12.45
C ARG A 71 0.44 -3.99 -11.83
N SER A 72 1.20 -5.06 -11.63
CA SER A 72 0.69 -6.21 -10.87
C SER A 72 0.75 -5.92 -9.38
N VAL A 73 -0.35 -6.21 -8.69
CA VAL A 73 -0.47 -6.11 -7.24
C VAL A 73 -1.01 -7.43 -6.73
N PHE A 74 -0.20 -8.11 -5.95
CA PHE A 74 -0.55 -9.35 -5.28
C PHE A 74 -1.02 -9.06 -3.85
N VAL A 75 -2.07 -9.76 -3.42
CA VAL A 75 -2.59 -9.70 -2.06
C VAL A 75 -2.77 -11.10 -1.51
N GLN A 76 -2.34 -11.32 -0.27
CA GLN A 76 -2.56 -12.56 0.46
C GLN A 76 -3.10 -12.27 1.86
N ALA A 77 -4.11 -13.03 2.29
CA ALA A 77 -4.73 -12.95 3.61
C ALA A 77 -5.19 -14.34 4.06
N GLY A 78 -4.44 -14.98 4.96
CA GLY A 78 -4.67 -16.40 5.30
C GLY A 78 -4.60 -17.30 4.06
N ASP A 79 -5.70 -18.00 3.77
CA ASP A 79 -5.83 -18.89 2.60
C ASP A 79 -6.27 -18.16 1.32
N TYR A 80 -6.59 -16.86 1.39
CA TYR A 80 -6.92 -16.05 0.23
C TYR A 80 -5.65 -15.48 -0.40
N ALA A 81 -5.49 -15.63 -1.71
CA ALA A 81 -4.40 -15.04 -2.48
C ALA A 81 -4.90 -14.70 -3.89
N GLU A 82 -4.70 -13.45 -4.32
CA GLU A 82 -5.08 -13.00 -5.66
C GLU A 82 -4.07 -11.99 -6.20
N GLU A 83 -3.94 -11.97 -7.52
CA GLU A 83 -3.13 -11.00 -8.26
C GLU A 83 -4.06 -10.16 -9.14
N HIS A 84 -3.85 -8.84 -9.11
CA HIS A 84 -4.65 -7.89 -9.89
C HIS A 84 -3.74 -6.93 -10.64
N VAL A 85 -4.00 -6.76 -11.94
CA VAL A 85 -3.36 -5.72 -12.74
C VAL A 85 -4.11 -4.41 -12.55
N MET A 86 -3.45 -3.42 -11.97
CA MET A 86 -4.05 -2.14 -11.59
C MET A 86 -3.45 -0.97 -12.39
N THR A 87 -4.33 -0.07 -12.83
CA THR A 87 -3.96 1.27 -13.29
C THR A 87 -4.56 2.30 -12.34
N ILE A 88 -3.70 3.01 -11.62
CA ILE A 88 -4.05 4.04 -10.63
C ILE A 88 -3.30 5.33 -11.00
N PRO A 89 -3.89 6.18 -11.86
CA PRO A 89 -3.21 7.38 -12.38
C PRO A 89 -2.71 8.36 -11.30
N GLU A 90 -3.39 8.39 -10.16
CA GLU A 90 -3.05 9.27 -9.03
C GLU A 90 -1.88 8.75 -8.18
N LEU A 91 -1.56 7.45 -8.25
CA LEU A 91 -0.46 6.84 -7.49
C LEU A 91 0.83 6.94 -8.29
N VAL A 92 1.53 8.07 -8.12
CA VAL A 92 2.86 8.32 -8.66
C VAL A 92 3.80 8.58 -7.49
N VAL A 93 4.59 7.58 -7.09
CA VAL A 93 5.52 7.69 -5.97
C VAL A 93 6.86 8.17 -6.52
N ALA A 94 7.30 9.37 -6.10
CA ALA A 94 8.57 9.95 -6.54
C ALA A 94 9.77 9.08 -6.10
N PRO A 95 10.95 9.24 -6.72
CA PRO A 95 12.17 8.59 -6.25
C PRO A 95 12.39 8.85 -4.76
N PHE A 96 12.89 7.86 -4.04
CA PHE A 96 13.21 7.94 -2.61
C PHE A 96 12.06 8.48 -1.75
N THR A 97 10.82 8.08 -2.09
CA THR A 97 9.61 8.53 -1.40
C THR A 97 8.79 7.33 -0.95
N SER A 98 8.19 7.45 0.23
CA SER A 98 7.23 6.51 0.78
C SER A 98 5.87 7.17 0.84
N MET A 99 4.84 6.53 0.30
CA MET A 99 3.50 7.11 0.23
C MET A 99 2.47 6.07 0.66
N PRO A 100 1.60 6.38 1.63
CA PRO A 100 0.51 5.47 1.96
C PRO A 100 -0.52 5.47 0.85
N TRP A 101 -1.02 4.29 0.52
CA TRP A 101 -2.09 4.12 -0.46
C TRP A 101 -3.02 2.98 -0.07
N THR A 102 -4.30 3.12 -0.40
CA THR A 102 -5.29 2.06 -0.20
C THR A 102 -5.62 1.44 -1.55
N PHE A 103 -5.27 0.17 -1.70
CA PHE A 103 -5.64 -0.68 -2.83
C PHE A 103 -7.01 -1.27 -2.56
N ILE A 104 -7.89 -1.23 -3.56
CA ILE A 104 -9.26 -1.72 -3.46
C ILE A 104 -9.38 -2.91 -4.38
N PHE A 105 -9.63 -4.08 -3.79
CA PHE A 105 -9.84 -5.33 -4.48
C PHE A 105 -11.35 -5.63 -4.55
N PRO A 106 -11.80 -6.32 -5.62
CA PRO A 106 -13.17 -6.82 -5.68
C PRO A 106 -13.55 -7.64 -4.45
N PRO A 107 -14.85 -7.80 -4.16
CA PRO A 107 -15.28 -8.67 -3.07
C PRO A 107 -14.71 -10.08 -3.24
N PRO A 108 -14.07 -10.64 -2.20
CA PRO A 108 -13.50 -11.97 -2.29
C PRO A 108 -14.62 -13.00 -2.49
N ALA A 109 -14.33 -14.07 -3.24
CA ALA A 109 -15.30 -15.11 -3.54
C ALA A 109 -15.81 -15.87 -2.30
N GLN A 110 -15.07 -15.81 -1.19
CA GLN A 110 -15.38 -16.45 0.09
C GLN A 110 -15.01 -15.49 1.24
N PRO A 111 -15.59 -15.67 2.44
CA PRO A 111 -15.17 -14.90 3.62
C PRO A 111 -13.67 -15.10 3.89
N ILE A 112 -12.95 -13.99 4.08
CA ILE A 112 -11.50 -13.99 4.35
C ILE A 112 -11.21 -13.57 5.77
N VAL A 113 -10.13 -14.11 6.34
CA VAL A 113 -9.61 -13.69 7.65
C VAL A 113 -8.54 -12.62 7.40
N LEU A 114 -8.76 -11.42 7.95
CA LEU A 114 -7.83 -10.29 7.81
C LEU A 114 -6.70 -10.38 8.86
N GLN A 115 -5.93 -11.45 8.79
CA GLN A 115 -4.75 -11.67 9.61
C GLN A 115 -3.54 -11.81 8.69
N ASP A 116 -2.41 -11.20 9.10
CA ASP A 116 -1.12 -11.29 8.40
C ASP A 116 -1.23 -10.95 6.91
N VAL A 117 -2.02 -9.89 6.59
CA VAL A 117 -2.24 -9.47 5.20
C VAL A 117 -0.95 -8.96 4.60
N LEU A 118 -0.56 -9.59 3.49
CA LEU A 118 0.59 -9.22 2.67
C LEU A 118 0.10 -8.56 1.38
N LEU A 119 0.79 -7.50 0.97
CA LEU A 119 0.60 -6.85 -0.32
C LEU A 119 1.96 -6.66 -0.97
N GLU A 120 2.09 -7.16 -2.19
CA GLU A 120 3.32 -7.08 -2.98
C GLU A 120 3.03 -6.40 -4.32
N ILE A 121 4.00 -5.63 -4.82
CA ILE A 121 3.87 -4.80 -6.02
C ILE A 121 5.03 -5.14 -6.93
N GLU A 122 4.73 -5.62 -8.15
CA GLU A 122 5.72 -6.00 -9.16
C GLU A 122 5.93 -4.96 -10.25
#